data_AF-A0A1P8URM3-F1
#
_entry.id   AF-A0A1P8URM3-F1
#
_cell.length_a   1.000
_cell.length_b   1.000
_cell.length_c   1.000
_cell.angle_alpha   90.00
_cell.angle_beta   90.00
_cell.angle_gamma   90.00
#
_symmetry.space_group_name_H-M   'P 1'
#
loop_
_entity.id
_entity.type
_entity.pdbx_description
1 polymer ?
#
loop_
_entity_poly.entity_id
_entity_poly.type
_entity_poly.pdbx_seq_one_letter_code
_entity_poly.pdbx_strand_id
1 'polypeptide(L)'
;MTQYTPKVSKAWNIFTYANFSIAALMMAGGIYSLEASFSAKGYYAMAALMLVYSTAAITKALRDKEESDRIYNKLEDARTERLLAEVSGENE
;
A
#
# COMPACT_ATOMS: atom_id res chain seq x y z
N MET A 1 14.47 1.63 19.44
CA MET A 1 13.75 0.33 19.39
C MET A 1 13.73 -0.20 17.95
N THR A 2 14.34 -1.34 17.67
CA THR A 2 14.31 -1.96 16.33
C THR A 2 12.92 -2.53 16.04
N GLN A 3 12.15 -1.84 15.18
CA GLN A 3 10.82 -2.25 14.77
C GLN A 3 10.88 -3.58 13.98
N TYR A 4 10.31 -4.65 14.53
CA TYR A 4 10.17 -5.94 13.84
C TYR A 4 9.15 -5.79 12.70
N THR A 5 9.61 -5.86 11.45
CA THR A 5 8.72 -5.90 10.28
C THR A 5 8.46 -7.35 9.93
N PRO A 6 7.25 -7.89 10.19
CA PRO A 6 6.96 -9.29 9.90
C PRO A 6 7.07 -9.56 8.40
N LYS A 7 7.86 -10.56 8.01
CA LYS A 7 7.92 -11.03 6.62
C LYS A 7 6.64 -11.78 6.29
N VAL A 8 5.94 -11.35 5.24
CA VAL A 8 4.78 -12.06 4.72
C VAL A 8 5.19 -13.43 4.15
N SER A 9 4.43 -14.47 4.48
CA SER A 9 4.65 -15.83 3.97
C SER A 9 4.41 -15.90 2.47
N LYS A 10 5.19 -16.74 1.76
CA LYS A 10 4.96 -17.03 0.33
C LYS A 10 3.54 -17.54 0.05
N ALA A 11 3.00 -18.38 0.94
CA ALA A 11 1.65 -18.92 0.82
C ALA A 11 0.60 -17.81 0.89
N TRP A 12 0.79 -16.83 1.77
CA TRP A 12 -0.11 -15.69 1.90
C TRP A 12 -0.12 -14.83 0.63
N ASN A 13 1.05 -14.53 0.07
CA ASN A 13 1.15 -13.77 -1.18
C ASN A 13 0.43 -14.48 -2.33
N ILE A 14 0.67 -15.78 -2.51
CA ILE A 14 -0.01 -16.58 -3.54
C ILE A 14 -1.53 -16.57 -3.34
N PHE A 15 -2.00 -16.75 -2.10
CA PHE A 15 -3.41 -16.69 -1.78
C PHE A 15 -4.04 -15.34 -2.15
N THR A 16 -3.39 -14.22 -1.82
CA THR A 16 -3.89 -12.88 -2.17
C THR A 16 -3.99 -12.68 -3.68
N TYR A 17 -2.97 -13.09 -4.45
CA TYR A 17 -3.01 -13.00 -5.91
C TYR A 17 -4.09 -13.89 -6.53
N ALA A 18 -4.25 -15.12 -6.01
CA ALA A 18 -5.30 -16.03 -6.47
C ALA A 18 -6.70 -15.45 -6.18
N ASN A 19 -6.93 -14.94 -4.97
CA ASN A 19 -8.20 -14.35 -4.58
C ASN A 19 -8.57 -13.14 -5.45
N PHE A 20 -7.61 -12.24 -5.70
CA PHE A 20 -7.82 -11.11 -6.61
C PHE A 20 -8.16 -11.57 -8.04
N SER A 21 -7.46 -12.60 -8.54
CA SER A 21 -7.69 -13.13 -9.89
C SER A 21 -9.10 -13.72 -10.02
N ILE A 22 -9.54 -14.49 -9.02
CA ILE A 22 -10.90 -15.05 -8.98
C ILE A 22 -11.93 -13.93 -8.95
N ALA A 23 -11.76 -12.92 -8.10
CA ALA A 23 -12.67 -11.77 -8.01
C ALA A 23 -12.74 -10.98 -9.34
N ALA A 24 -11.60 -10.75 -10.00
CA ALA A 24 -11.54 -10.08 -11.29
C ALA A 24 -12.27 -10.87 -12.39
N LEU A 25 -12.11 -12.21 -12.41
CA LEU A 25 -12.82 -13.08 -13.33
C LEU A 25 -14.34 -13.09 -13.07
N MET A 26 -14.76 -13.12 -11.81
CA MET A 26 -16.17 -13.02 -11.44
C MET A 26 -16.77 -11.69 -11.90
N MET A 27 -16.06 -10.57 -11.73
CA MET A 27 -16.52 -9.26 -12.20
C MET A 27 -16.62 -9.20 -13.72
N ALA A 28 -15.60 -9.67 -14.44
CA ALA A 28 -15.61 -9.72 -15.90
C ALA A 28 -16.74 -10.63 -16.43
N GLY A 29 -16.93 -11.81 -15.81
CA GLY A 29 -18.03 -12.72 -16.11
C GLY A 29 -19.40 -12.10 -15.86
N GLY A 30 -19.56 -11.35 -14.76
CA GLY A 30 -20.77 -10.60 -14.45
C GLY A 30 -21.10 -9.53 -15.49
N ILE A 31 -20.11 -8.74 -15.92
CA ILE A 31 -20.27 -7.74 -16.99
C ILE A 31 -20.63 -8.42 -18.32
N TYR A 32 -20.00 -9.56 -18.63
CA TYR A 32 -20.30 -10.31 -19.85
C TYR A 32 -21.74 -10.81 -19.87
N SER A 33 -22.18 -11.43 -18.76
CA SER A 33 -23.54 -11.98 -18.60
C SER A 33 -24.63 -10.92 -18.42
N LEU A 34 -24.27 -9.67 -18.11
CA LEU A 34 -25.24 -8.60 -17.92
C LEU A 34 -26.01 -8.32 -19.20
N GLU A 35 -27.34 -8.30 -19.14
CA GLU A 35 -28.17 -7.92 -20.28
C GLU A 35 -28.28 -6.40 -20.34
N ALA A 36 -27.28 -5.77 -20.97
CA ALA A 36 -27.17 -4.32 -21.10
C ALA A 36 -26.55 -3.95 -22.46
N SER A 37 -26.71 -2.69 -22.86
CA SER A 37 -26.09 -2.17 -24.09
C SER A 37 -24.56 -2.23 -24.00
N PHE A 38 -23.89 -2.32 -25.14
CA PHE A 38 -22.42 -2.35 -25.20
C PHE A 38 -21.79 -1.15 -24.49
N SER A 39 -22.39 0.03 -24.65
CA SER A 39 -21.96 1.25 -23.97
C SER A 39 -22.06 1.12 -22.45
N ALA A 40 -23.19 0.62 -21.93
CA ALA A 40 -23.38 0.41 -20.49
C ALA A 40 -22.36 -0.60 -19.92
N LYS A 41 -22.10 -1.72 -20.62
CA LYS A 41 -21.06 -2.69 -20.22
C LYS A 41 -19.68 -2.04 -20.16
N GLY A 42 -19.36 -1.17 -21.12
CA GLY A 42 -18.13 -0.38 -21.13
C GLY A 42 -18.00 0.54 -19.91
N TYR A 43 -19.08 1.23 -19.52
CA TYR A 43 -19.09 2.06 -18.31
C TYR A 43 -18.81 1.24 -17.05
N TYR A 44 -19.46 0.07 -16.88
CA TYR A 44 -19.19 -0.80 -15.73
C TYR A 44 -17.75 -1.32 -15.71
N ALA A 45 -17.20 -1.70 -16.85
CA ALA A 45 -15.81 -2.13 -16.96
C ALA A 45 -14.84 -1.00 -16.57
N MET A 46 -15.05 0.21 -17.09
CA MET A 46 -14.23 1.38 -16.76
C MET A 46 -14.32 1.73 -15.26
N ALA A 47 -15.53 1.72 -14.69
CA ALA A 47 -15.75 1.99 -13.27
C ALA A 47 -15.05 0.95 -12.39
N ALA A 48 -15.14 -0.34 -12.73
CA ALA A 48 -14.46 -1.41 -12.01
C ALA A 48 -12.93 -1.23 -12.02
N LEU A 49 -12.35 -0.96 -13.19
CA LEU A 49 -10.90 -0.74 -13.33
C LEU A 49 -10.43 0.48 -12.53
N MET A 50 -11.15 1.61 -12.64
CA MET A 50 -10.82 2.83 -11.91
C MET A 50 -10.93 2.67 -10.40
N LEU A 51 -11.93 1.92 -9.92
CA LEU A 51 -12.10 1.65 -8.49
C LEU A 51 -10.96 0.79 -7.92
N VAL A 52 -10.54 -0.25 -8.66
CA VAL A 52 -9.41 -1.09 -8.27
C VAL A 52 -8.11 -0.28 -8.29
N TYR A 53 -7.88 0.51 -9.34
CA TYR A 53 -6.70 1.38 -9.45
C TYR A 53 -6.62 2.38 -8.29
N SER A 54 -7.71 3.11 -8.01
CA SER A 54 -7.71 4.12 -6.95
C SER A 54 -7.46 3.50 -5.57
N THR A 55 -8.01 2.32 -5.30
CA THR A 55 -7.76 1.58 -4.06
C THR A 55 -6.28 1.20 -3.90
N ALA A 56 -5.65 0.72 -4.99
CA ALA A 56 -4.23 0.40 -5.00
C ALA A 56 -3.36 1.66 -4.81
N ALA A 57 -3.73 2.77 -5.45
CA ALA A 57 -3.05 4.06 -5.33
C ALA A 57 -3.15 4.62 -3.90
N ILE A 58 -4.31 4.55 -3.25
CA ILE A 58 -4.50 4.94 -1.84
C ILE A 58 -3.62 4.07 -0.93
N THR A 59 -3.63 2.75 -1.13
CA THR A 59 -2.81 1.82 -0.35
C THR A 59 -1.32 2.15 -0.47
N LYS A 60 -0.87 2.48 -1.69
CA LYS A 60 0.49 2.94 -1.93
C LYS A 60 0.78 4.25 -1.21
N ALA A 61 -0.07 5.27 -1.38
CA ALA A 61 0.11 6.58 -0.75
C ALA A 61 0.20 6.49 0.79
N LEU A 62 -0.60 5.61 1.41
CA LEU A 62 -0.54 5.37 2.84
C LEU A 62 0.78 4.73 3.27
N ARG A 63 1.26 3.72 2.54
CA ARG A 63 2.56 3.07 2.81
C ARG A 63 3.72 4.03 2.64
N ASP A 64 3.71 4.81 1.55
CA ASP A 64 4.74 5.81 1.26
C ASP A 64 4.79 6.88 2.37
N LYS A 65 3.63 7.28 2.91
CA LYS A 65 3.53 8.18 4.06
C LYS A 65 4.11 7.55 5.34
N GLU A 66 3.71 6.33 5.68
CA GLU A 66 4.20 5.63 6.87
C GLU A 66 5.72 5.40 6.84
N GLU A 67 6.27 5.11 5.66
CA GLU A 67 7.71 4.96 5.46
C GLU A 67 8.44 6.32 5.61
N SER A 68 7.89 7.39 5.04
CA SER A 68 8.44 8.75 5.16
C SER A 68 8.48 9.21 6.62
N ASP A 69 7.38 9.05 7.36
CA ASP A 69 7.27 9.42 8.77
C ASP A 69 8.28 8.62 9.63
N ARG A 70 8.47 7.32 9.31
CA ARG A 70 9.45 6.46 10.00
C ARG A 70 10.90 6.92 9.77
N ILE A 71 11.25 7.31 8.54
CA ILE A 71 12.59 7.78 8.20
C ILE A 71 12.85 9.13 8.88
N TYR A 72 11.86 10.02 8.87
CA TYR A 72 11.95 11.32 9.52
C TYR A 72 12.25 11.20 11.02
N ASN A 73 11.49 10.37 11.74
CA ASN A 73 11.69 10.19 13.19
C ASN A 73 13.08 9.62 13.52
N LYS A 74 13.59 8.67 12.73
CA LYS A 74 14.95 8.13 12.94
C LYS A 74 16.05 9.18 12.73
N LEU A 75 15.85 10.10 11.81
CA LEU A 75 16.80 11.18 11.55
C LEU A 75 16.78 12.20 12.69
N GLU A 76 15.61 12.57 13.18
CA GLU A 76 15.44 13.46 14.33
C GLU A 76 16.06 12.86 15.60
N ASP A 77 15.84 11.57 15.87
CA ASP A 77 16.47 10.85 16.99
C ASP A 77 18.00 10.89 16.87
N ALA A 78 18.56 10.55 15.71
CA ALA A 78 20.01 10.57 15.49
C ALA A 78 20.61 11.98 15.59
N ARG A 79 19.90 13.01 15.12
CA ARG A 79 20.32 14.41 15.24
C ARG A 79 20.29 14.85 16.71
N THR A 80 19.26 14.46 17.45
CA THR A 80 19.11 14.75 18.88
C THR A 80 20.23 14.09 19.67
N GLU A 81 20.52 12.81 19.41
CA GLU A 81 21.64 12.09 20.04
C GLU A 81 23.00 12.76 19.77
N ARG A 82 23.24 13.23 18.54
CA ARG A 82 24.49 13.95 18.21
C ARG A 82 24.62 15.29 18.94
N LEU A 83 23.55 16.08 18.99
CA LEU A 83 23.55 17.36 19.71
C LEU A 83 23.79 17.17 21.20
N LEU A 84 23.17 16.17 21.81
CA LEU A 84 23.40 15.83 23.22
C LEU A 84 24.86 15.44 23.47
N ALA A 85 25.47 14.64 22.59
CA ALA A 85 26.86 14.23 22.70
C ALA A 85 27.83 15.41 22.57
N GLU A 86 27.60 16.32 21.62
CA GLU A 86 28.40 17.53 21.43
C GLU A 86 28.35 18.44 22.68
N VAL A 87 27.16 18.69 23.23
CA VAL A 87 27.00 19.52 24.44
C VAL A 87 27.61 18.86 25.68
N SER A 88 27.52 17.54 25.84
CA SER A 88 28.13 16.85 26.97
C SER A 88 29.67 16.85 26.91
N GLY A 89 30.25 16.73 25.71
CA GLY A 89 31.71 16.70 25.53
C GLY A 89 32.38 18.06 25.66
N GLU A 90 31.64 19.16 25.55
CA GLU A 90 32.16 20.53 25.74
C GLU A 90 32.23 20.95 27.22
N ASN A 91 31.61 20.19 28.13
CA ASN A 91 31.58 20.48 29.57
C ASN A 91 32.60 19.66 30.40
N GLU A 92 33.49 18.90 29.75
CA GLU A 92 34.70 18.29 30.34
C GLU A 92 35.96 18.99 29.84
#